data_AF-A0A3D5AZN3-F1
#
_entry.id   AF-A0A3D5AZN3-F1
#
_cell.length_a   1.000
_cell.length_b   1.000
_cell.length_c   1.000
_cell.angle_alpha   90.00
_cell.angle_beta   90.00
_cell.angle_gamma   90.00
#
_symmetry.space_group_name_H-M   'P 1'
#
loop_
_entity.id
_entity.type
_entity.pdbx_description
1 polymer ?
#
loop_
_entity_poly.entity_id
_entity_poly.type
_entity_poly.pdbx_seq_one_letter_code
_entity_poly.pdbx_strand_id
1 'polypeptide(L)'
;MLIRQTKIMNVQRGYVLLEVLISIVILAIGLLGVAKLQASTRQLEMESYQRAQAVILLQDMVSRLSANRASASCYAITDLSTGTPYLGTGETAPGSCASGAGKTAQQNAAVADLGQWHNLLLGNSEQIGNNNVGAMVGARGCVTYDAANDVYVVTVTWQGLMKTTAPSSGLSCAKDTYGDDAQRRAVSAVVQLAKLD
;
A
#
# COMPACT_ATOMS: atom_id res chain seq x y z
N MET A 1 58.52 40.82 57.83
CA MET A 1 58.59 40.92 56.36
C MET A 1 57.25 40.44 55.81
N LEU A 2 56.38 41.36 55.39
CA LEU A 2 54.97 41.12 55.03
C LEU A 2 54.83 41.01 53.51
N ILE A 3 54.36 39.86 53.00
CA ILE A 3 54.05 39.68 51.56
C ILE A 3 52.59 40.09 51.33
N ARG A 4 52.39 41.16 50.57
CA ARG A 4 51.08 41.70 50.18
C ARG A 4 50.51 40.85 49.03
N GLN A 5 49.41 40.14 49.29
CA GLN A 5 48.66 39.38 48.28
C GLN A 5 47.74 40.33 47.49
N THR A 6 48.07 40.63 46.24
CA THR A 6 47.22 41.42 45.34
C THR A 6 46.07 40.54 44.81
N LYS A 7 44.85 40.75 45.32
CA LYS A 7 43.64 40.07 44.86
C LYS A 7 43.23 40.62 43.49
N ILE A 8 43.41 39.84 42.43
CA ILE A 8 42.95 40.17 41.08
C ILE A 8 41.42 40.07 41.07
N MET A 9 40.72 41.20 40.92
CA MET A 9 39.28 41.22 40.69
C MET A 9 38.99 40.82 39.25
N ASN A 10 38.50 39.60 39.06
CA ASN A 10 38.04 39.12 37.76
C ASN A 10 36.69 39.79 37.44
N VAL A 11 36.66 40.63 36.41
CA VAL A 11 35.41 41.21 35.88
C VAL A 11 34.68 40.11 35.12
N GLN A 12 33.62 39.53 35.70
CA GLN A 12 32.71 38.64 34.96
C GLN A 12 32.04 39.45 33.86
N ARG A 13 32.59 39.38 32.65
CA ARG A 13 31.94 39.94 31.47
C ARG A 13 30.75 39.03 31.12
N GLY A 14 29.57 39.61 30.91
CA GLY A 14 28.30 38.92 30.64
C GLY A 14 28.21 38.11 29.33
N TYR A 15 29.32 37.59 28.82
CA TYR A 15 29.38 36.75 27.61
C TYR A 15 28.72 35.38 27.81
N VAL A 16 28.63 34.88 29.04
CA VAL A 16 28.02 33.57 29.36
C VAL A 16 26.53 33.53 29.02
N LEU A 17 25.78 34.61 29.24
CA LEU A 17 24.36 34.67 28.89
C LEU A 17 24.14 34.64 27.37
N LEU A 18 25.03 35.28 26.60
CA LEU A 18 24.98 35.26 25.14
C LEU A 18 25.33 33.87 24.60
N GLU A 19 26.32 33.20 25.18
CA GLU A 19 26.74 31.84 24.81
C GLU A 19 25.63 30.81 25.05
N VAL A 20 24.94 30.88 26.19
CA VAL A 20 23.79 30.01 26.49
C VAL A 20 22.63 30.29 25.55
N LEU A 21 22.35 31.57 25.24
CA LEU A 21 21.29 31.92 24.30
C LEU A 21 21.57 31.39 22.88
N ILE A 22 22.81 31.54 22.40
CA ILE A 22 23.24 30.98 21.11
C ILE A 22 23.12 29.45 21.13
N SER A 23 23.54 28.79 22.21
CA SER A 23 23.44 27.34 22.36
C SER A 23 21.99 26.85 22.30
N ILE A 24 21.07 27.53 23.00
CA ILE A 24 19.64 27.22 22.96
C ILE A 24 19.07 27.42 21.55
N VAL A 25 19.47 28.49 20.85
CA VAL A 25 19.04 28.74 19.46
C VAL A 25 19.51 27.63 18.51
N ILE A 26 20.78 27.22 18.60
CA ILE A 26 21.32 26.13 17.79
C ILE A 26 20.58 24.82 18.09
N LEU A 27 20.36 24.50 19.37
CA LEU A 27 19.62 23.31 19.79
C LEU A 27 18.17 23.33 19.29
N ALA A 28 17.48 24.47 19.39
CA ALA A 28 16.11 24.62 18.92
C ALA A 28 16.00 24.37 17.41
N ILE A 29 16.91 24.91 16.61
CA ILE A 29 16.96 24.65 15.16
C ILE A 29 17.24 23.17 14.88
N GLY A 30 18.17 22.57 15.61
CA GLY A 30 18.48 21.13 15.51
C GLY A 30 17.25 20.24 15.79
N LEU A 31 16.52 20.53 16.86
CA LEU A 31 15.31 19.77 17.25
C LEU A 31 14.18 19.92 16.24
N LEU A 32 13.98 21.12 15.65
CA LEU A 32 13.01 21.31 14.58
C LEU A 32 13.38 20.51 13.32
N GLY A 33 14.69 20.44 13.00
CA GLY A 33 15.19 19.59 11.93
C GLY A 33 14.86 18.11 12.16
N VAL A 34 15.11 17.60 13.36
CA VAL A 34 14.78 16.22 13.74
C VAL A 34 13.27 15.97 13.71
N ALA A 35 12.45 16.89 14.22
CA ALA A 35 10.99 16.75 14.21
C ALA A 35 10.42 16.62 12.79
N LYS A 36 10.95 17.40 11.84
CA LYS A 36 10.58 17.28 10.42
C LYS A 36 10.95 15.91 9.85
N LEU A 37 12.15 15.40 10.17
CA LEU A 37 12.58 14.07 9.73
C LEU A 37 11.74 12.95 10.34
N GLN A 38 11.35 13.08 11.62
CA GLN A 38 10.45 12.12 12.26
C GLN A 38 9.08 12.09 11.57
N ALA A 39 8.52 13.25 11.23
CA ALA A 39 7.24 13.31 10.52
C ALA A 39 7.32 12.65 9.13
N SER A 40 8.37 12.92 8.35
CA SER A 40 8.55 12.26 7.05
C SER A 40 8.78 10.75 7.19
N THR A 41 9.51 10.32 8.22
CA THR A 41 9.76 8.88 8.46
C THR A 41 8.46 8.13 8.72
N ARG A 42 7.57 8.67 9.56
CA ARG A 42 6.25 8.06 9.82
C ARG A 42 5.41 7.91 8.55
N GLN A 43 5.43 8.90 7.66
CA GLN A 43 4.71 8.82 6.40
C GLN A 43 5.27 7.72 5.48
N LEU A 44 6.60 7.60 5.41
CA LEU A 44 7.26 6.55 4.62
C LEU A 44 7.02 5.16 5.20
N GLU A 45 7.00 5.03 6.54
CA GLU A 45 6.64 3.78 7.23
C GLU A 45 5.23 3.32 6.84
N MET A 46 4.25 4.23 6.84
CA MET A 46 2.87 3.90 6.45
C MET A 46 2.75 3.49 4.97
N GLU A 47 3.42 4.18 4.06
CA GLU A 47 3.46 3.78 2.63
C GLU A 47 4.13 2.41 2.45
N SER A 48 5.23 2.15 3.17
CA SER A 48 5.93 0.86 3.15
C SER A 48 5.04 -0.26 3.68
N TYR A 49 4.33 -0.01 4.79
CA TYR A 49 3.38 -0.95 5.38
C TYR A 49 2.25 -1.31 4.41
N GLN A 50 1.64 -0.30 3.78
CA GLN A 50 0.60 -0.53 2.77
C GLN A 50 1.12 -1.36 1.60
N ARG A 51 2.31 -1.06 1.08
CA ARG A 51 2.92 -1.85 0.01
C ARG A 51 3.19 -3.29 0.42
N ALA A 52 3.66 -3.53 1.65
CA ALA A 52 3.89 -4.88 2.15
C ALA A 52 2.58 -5.68 2.20
N GLN A 53 1.50 -5.07 2.71
CA GLN A 53 0.16 -5.69 2.71
C GLN A 53 -0.34 -5.98 1.29
N ALA A 54 -0.12 -5.07 0.35
CA ALA A 54 -0.46 -5.26 -1.06
C ALA A 54 0.21 -6.50 -1.66
N VAL A 55 1.50 -6.66 -1.40
CA VAL A 55 2.32 -7.76 -1.93
C VAL A 55 1.90 -9.09 -1.31
N ILE A 56 1.63 -9.13 0.01
CA ILE A 56 1.14 -10.33 0.68
C ILE A 56 -0.19 -10.79 0.07
N LEU A 57 -1.12 -9.85 -0.10
CA LEU A 57 -2.42 -10.16 -0.71
C LEU A 57 -2.29 -10.57 -2.18
N LEU A 58 -1.47 -9.87 -2.96
CA LEU A 58 -1.18 -10.23 -4.34
C LEU A 58 -0.66 -11.67 -4.44
N GLN A 59 0.25 -12.06 -3.54
CA GLN A 59 0.80 -13.42 -3.51
C GLN A 59 -0.27 -14.46 -3.15
N ASP A 60 -1.18 -14.18 -2.22
CA ASP A 60 -2.31 -15.06 -1.91
C ASP A 60 -3.22 -15.24 -3.13
N MET A 61 -3.57 -14.13 -3.81
CA MET A 61 -4.40 -14.15 -5.01
C MET A 61 -3.77 -14.98 -6.13
N VAL A 62 -2.49 -14.75 -6.42
CA VAL A 62 -1.72 -15.50 -7.42
C VAL A 62 -1.63 -16.98 -7.08
N SER A 63 -1.39 -17.32 -5.81
CA SER A 63 -1.20 -18.71 -5.39
C SER A 63 -2.48 -19.53 -5.55
N ARG A 64 -3.61 -18.97 -5.14
CA ARG A 64 -4.93 -19.61 -5.24
C ARG A 64 -5.43 -19.69 -6.69
N LEU A 65 -5.25 -18.63 -7.48
CA LEU A 65 -5.48 -18.67 -8.94
C LEU A 65 -4.67 -19.81 -9.59
N SER A 66 -3.40 -19.92 -9.25
CA SER A 66 -2.49 -20.95 -9.78
C SER A 66 -2.82 -22.36 -9.27
N ALA A 67 -3.44 -22.49 -8.11
CA ALA A 67 -3.89 -23.76 -7.56
C ALA A 67 -5.18 -24.24 -8.25
N ASN A 68 -6.08 -23.33 -8.61
CA ASN A 68 -7.38 -23.64 -9.21
C ASN A 68 -7.40 -23.40 -10.74
N ARG A 69 -6.44 -23.99 -11.45
CA ARG A 69 -6.22 -23.74 -12.89
C ARG A 69 -7.40 -24.10 -13.78
N ALA A 70 -8.12 -25.18 -13.44
CA ALA A 70 -9.26 -25.67 -14.21
C ALA A 70 -10.42 -24.67 -14.28
N SER A 71 -10.48 -23.73 -13.34
CA SER A 71 -11.49 -22.68 -13.26
C SER A 71 -10.84 -21.29 -13.26
N ALA A 72 -9.65 -21.14 -13.86
CA ALA A 72 -8.92 -19.86 -13.88
C ALA A 72 -9.72 -18.72 -14.52
N SER A 73 -10.55 -19.03 -15.54
CA SER A 73 -11.45 -18.05 -16.16
C SER A 73 -12.50 -17.49 -15.20
N CYS A 74 -12.83 -18.20 -14.10
CA CYS A 74 -13.71 -17.66 -13.05
C CYS A 74 -13.10 -16.47 -12.31
N TYR A 75 -11.76 -16.43 -12.22
CA TYR A 75 -11.08 -15.35 -11.51
C TYR A 75 -10.91 -14.12 -12.38
N ALA A 76 -10.87 -14.25 -13.71
CA ALA A 76 -10.74 -13.13 -14.65
C ALA A 76 -12.03 -12.29 -14.74
N ILE A 77 -12.29 -11.52 -13.69
CA ILE A 77 -13.48 -10.69 -13.56
C ILE A 77 -13.31 -9.29 -14.17
N THR A 78 -12.07 -8.85 -14.40
CA THR A 78 -11.77 -7.47 -14.79
C THR A 78 -11.47 -7.39 -16.28
N ASP A 79 -12.08 -6.45 -16.98
CA ASP A 79 -11.71 -6.11 -18.35
C ASP A 79 -10.37 -5.36 -18.38
N LEU A 80 -9.48 -5.75 -19.28
CA LEU A 80 -8.13 -5.19 -19.38
C LEU A 80 -8.12 -3.73 -19.85
N SER A 81 -9.13 -3.30 -20.62
CA SER A 81 -9.21 -1.93 -21.16
C SER A 81 -9.83 -0.95 -20.15
N THR A 82 -10.88 -1.36 -19.44
CA THR A 82 -11.60 -0.49 -18.49
C THR A 82 -11.04 -0.60 -17.08
N GLY A 83 -10.44 -1.74 -16.72
CA GLY A 83 -9.99 -2.01 -15.36
C GLY A 83 -11.14 -2.22 -14.36
N THR A 84 -12.32 -2.59 -14.88
CA THR A 84 -13.55 -2.86 -14.13
C THR A 84 -14.21 -4.16 -14.62
N PRO A 85 -15.04 -4.82 -13.80
CA PRO A 85 -15.20 -4.64 -12.36
C PRO A 85 -13.94 -5.04 -11.56
N TYR A 86 -13.87 -4.64 -10.30
CA TYR A 86 -12.77 -4.95 -9.38
C TYR A 86 -13.31 -5.42 -8.02
N LEU A 87 -12.46 -6.04 -7.20
CA LEU A 87 -12.73 -6.39 -5.81
C LEU A 87 -12.39 -5.23 -4.88
N GLY A 88 -12.95 -5.21 -3.67
CA GLY A 88 -12.64 -4.22 -2.64
C GLY A 88 -13.54 -3.00 -2.66
N THR A 89 -12.97 -1.83 -2.34
CA THR A 89 -13.75 -0.60 -2.07
C THR A 89 -14.55 -0.12 -3.28
N GLY A 90 -15.87 -0.02 -3.14
CA GLY A 90 -16.75 0.59 -4.13
C GLY A 90 -17.42 -0.39 -5.10
N GLU A 91 -17.20 -1.68 -4.91
CA GLU A 91 -17.82 -2.76 -5.70
C GLU A 91 -18.44 -3.81 -4.76
N THR A 92 -19.15 -4.78 -5.33
CA THR A 92 -19.60 -5.97 -4.62
C THR A 92 -18.79 -7.20 -5.05
N ALA A 93 -18.64 -8.17 -4.14
CA ALA A 93 -17.97 -9.41 -4.48
C ALA A 93 -18.73 -10.14 -5.61
N PRO A 94 -18.02 -10.64 -6.65
CA PRO A 94 -18.62 -11.47 -7.68
C PRO A 94 -19.29 -12.71 -7.07
N GLY A 95 -20.57 -12.92 -7.39
CA GLY A 95 -21.37 -14.02 -6.83
C GLY A 95 -21.44 -15.28 -7.69
N SER A 96 -20.88 -15.26 -8.90
CA SER A 96 -20.97 -16.38 -9.82
C SER A 96 -19.78 -16.45 -10.78
N CYS A 97 -19.52 -17.66 -11.28
CA CYS A 97 -18.62 -17.91 -12.39
C CYS A 97 -19.43 -18.42 -13.60
N ALA A 98 -18.97 -18.11 -14.82
CA ALA A 98 -19.56 -18.62 -16.05
C ALA A 98 -19.54 -20.16 -16.11
N SER A 99 -20.61 -20.75 -16.62
CA SER A 99 -20.73 -22.20 -16.81
C SER A 99 -19.68 -22.72 -17.81
N GLY A 100 -19.08 -23.87 -17.51
CA GLY A 100 -18.05 -24.51 -18.36
C GLY A 100 -16.60 -24.32 -17.92
N ALA A 101 -16.33 -23.49 -16.91
CA ALA A 101 -15.00 -23.32 -16.34
C ALA A 101 -14.68 -24.43 -15.31
N GLY A 102 -14.19 -25.59 -15.74
CA GLY A 102 -13.85 -26.69 -14.83
C GLY A 102 -15.09 -27.38 -14.20
N LYS A 103 -14.90 -28.12 -13.10
CA LYS A 103 -16.02 -28.77 -12.38
C LYS A 103 -16.64 -27.81 -11.35
N THR A 104 -17.87 -28.09 -10.94
CA THR A 104 -18.65 -27.24 -10.01
C THR A 104 -17.91 -26.94 -8.69
N ALA A 105 -17.16 -27.91 -8.15
CA ALA A 105 -16.38 -27.68 -6.94
C ALA A 105 -15.29 -26.60 -7.11
N GLN A 106 -14.59 -26.62 -8.24
CA GLN A 106 -13.58 -25.61 -8.60
C GLN A 106 -14.20 -24.24 -8.86
N GLN A 107 -15.38 -24.19 -9.49
CA GLN A 107 -16.13 -22.94 -9.69
C GLN A 107 -16.55 -22.32 -8.36
N ASN A 108 -17.09 -23.14 -7.45
CA ASN A 108 -17.49 -22.69 -6.11
C ASN A 108 -16.29 -22.21 -5.28
N ALA A 109 -15.16 -22.89 -5.39
CA ALA A 109 -13.90 -22.46 -4.75
C ALA A 109 -13.44 -21.10 -5.29
N ALA A 110 -13.51 -20.88 -6.61
CA ALA A 110 -13.14 -19.59 -7.21
C ALA A 110 -14.05 -18.44 -6.73
N VAL A 111 -15.37 -18.66 -6.69
CA VAL A 111 -16.31 -17.65 -6.17
C VAL A 111 -16.06 -17.37 -4.68
N ALA A 112 -15.78 -18.41 -3.88
CA ALA A 112 -15.44 -18.24 -2.47
C ALA A 112 -14.13 -17.46 -2.27
N ASP A 113 -13.10 -17.74 -3.07
CA ASP A 113 -11.83 -17.01 -3.06
C ASP A 113 -12.03 -15.52 -3.41
N LEU A 114 -12.79 -15.21 -4.47
CA LEU A 114 -13.12 -13.83 -4.85
C LEU A 114 -13.85 -13.09 -3.72
N GLY A 115 -14.78 -13.76 -3.03
CA GLY A 115 -15.45 -13.20 -1.85
C GLY A 115 -14.50 -12.97 -0.67
N GLN A 116 -13.57 -13.90 -0.42
CA GLN A 116 -12.56 -13.74 0.63
C GLN A 116 -11.61 -12.57 0.30
N TRP A 117 -11.09 -12.49 -0.91
CA TRP A 117 -10.22 -11.39 -1.34
C TRP A 117 -10.94 -10.05 -1.29
N HIS A 118 -12.22 -10.00 -1.68
CA HIS A 118 -13.03 -8.82 -1.54
C HIS A 118 -13.06 -8.33 -0.08
N ASN A 119 -13.31 -9.22 0.88
CA ASN A 119 -13.33 -8.88 2.30
C ASN A 119 -11.95 -8.49 2.84
N LEU A 120 -10.88 -9.14 2.38
CA LEU A 120 -9.51 -8.79 2.71
C LEU A 120 -9.13 -7.40 2.19
N LEU A 121 -9.54 -7.04 0.97
CA LEU A 121 -9.34 -5.70 0.40
C LEU A 121 -10.15 -4.62 1.14
N LEU A 122 -11.33 -4.97 1.65
CA LEU A 122 -12.09 -4.08 2.51
C LEU A 122 -11.48 -3.94 3.92
N GLY A 123 -10.52 -4.77 4.29
CA GLY A 123 -9.91 -4.79 5.62
C GLY A 123 -10.86 -5.32 6.71
N ASN A 124 -11.90 -6.06 6.31
CA ASN A 124 -12.95 -6.52 7.22
C ASN A 124 -12.46 -7.55 8.25
N SER A 125 -11.26 -8.09 8.05
CA SER A 125 -10.62 -9.05 8.96
C SER A 125 -10.04 -8.41 10.22
N GLU A 126 -9.76 -7.10 10.22
CA GLU A 126 -9.25 -6.38 11.39
C GLU A 126 -9.97 -5.04 11.53
N GLN A 127 -10.67 -4.85 12.66
CA GLN A 127 -11.52 -3.70 12.89
C GLN A 127 -11.16 -3.00 14.19
N ILE A 128 -11.12 -1.66 14.15
CA ILE A 128 -11.10 -0.82 15.34
C ILE A 128 -12.45 -0.11 15.40
N GLY A 129 -13.32 -0.58 16.30
CA GLY A 129 -14.72 -0.16 16.32
C GLY A 129 -15.40 -0.54 14.99
N ASN A 130 -16.00 0.44 14.32
CA ASN A 130 -16.66 0.23 13.02
C ASN A 130 -15.73 0.49 11.82
N ASN A 131 -14.46 0.80 12.06
CA ASN A 131 -13.51 1.11 11.00
C ASN A 131 -12.67 -0.12 10.68
N ASN A 132 -12.69 -0.52 9.41
CA ASN A 132 -11.81 -1.54 8.89
C ASN A 132 -10.39 -0.96 8.79
N VAL A 133 -9.43 -1.62 9.45
CA VAL A 133 -8.02 -1.22 9.46
C VAL A 133 -7.10 -2.33 8.95
N GLY A 134 -7.65 -3.47 8.57
CA GLY A 134 -6.91 -4.64 8.09
C GLY A 134 -6.38 -4.58 6.67
N ALA A 135 -6.60 -3.47 5.96
CA ALA A 135 -6.20 -3.32 4.56
C ALA A 135 -5.58 -1.96 4.26
N MET A 136 -5.02 -1.84 3.07
CA MET A 136 -4.56 -0.56 2.54
C MET A 136 -5.75 0.40 2.32
N VAL A 137 -5.46 1.69 2.30
CA VAL A 137 -6.49 2.72 2.11
C VAL A 137 -7.08 2.60 0.70
N GLY A 138 -8.40 2.41 0.61
CA GLY A 138 -9.10 2.27 -0.67
C GLY A 138 -8.56 1.10 -1.51
N ALA A 139 -8.22 -0.03 -0.88
CA ALA A 139 -7.64 -1.16 -1.59
C ALA A 139 -8.65 -1.77 -2.57
N ARG A 140 -8.15 -2.09 -3.76
CA ARG A 140 -8.89 -2.72 -4.85
C ARG A 140 -8.05 -3.79 -5.51
N GLY A 141 -8.70 -4.82 -6.05
CA GLY A 141 -8.03 -5.95 -6.67
C GLY A 141 -8.66 -6.29 -8.01
N CYS A 142 -7.83 -6.50 -9.03
CA CYS A 142 -8.26 -6.91 -10.34
C CYS A 142 -7.56 -8.19 -10.75
N VAL A 143 -8.27 -9.00 -11.52
CA VAL A 143 -7.70 -10.14 -12.21
C VAL A 143 -8.20 -10.03 -13.63
N THR A 144 -7.28 -9.77 -14.55
CA THR A 144 -7.55 -9.67 -15.98
C THR A 144 -6.99 -10.89 -16.68
N TYR A 145 -7.58 -11.24 -17.82
CA TYR A 145 -7.04 -12.24 -18.73
C TYR A 145 -6.62 -11.55 -20.03
N ASP A 146 -5.34 -11.67 -20.38
CA ASP A 146 -4.78 -11.18 -21.63
C ASP A 146 -4.75 -12.32 -22.65
N ALA A 147 -5.72 -12.31 -23.55
CA ALA A 147 -5.86 -13.31 -24.60
C ALA A 147 -4.74 -13.25 -25.66
N ALA A 148 -4.05 -12.11 -25.81
CA ALA A 148 -2.96 -11.98 -26.78
C ALA A 148 -1.70 -12.71 -26.31
N ASN A 149 -1.46 -12.73 -25.00
CA ASN A 149 -0.29 -13.36 -24.39
C ASN A 149 -0.62 -14.68 -23.66
N ASP A 150 -1.89 -15.05 -23.55
CA ASP A 150 -2.38 -16.24 -22.84
C ASP A 150 -1.93 -16.25 -21.36
N VAL A 151 -2.07 -15.09 -20.70
CA VAL A 151 -1.67 -14.89 -19.31
C VAL A 151 -2.78 -14.20 -18.52
N TYR A 152 -2.81 -14.50 -17.22
CA TYR A 152 -3.61 -13.75 -16.26
C TYR A 152 -2.74 -12.68 -15.60
N VAL A 153 -3.28 -11.49 -15.40
CA VAL A 153 -2.60 -10.42 -14.66
C VAL A 153 -3.40 -10.11 -13.41
N VAL A 154 -2.81 -10.41 -12.26
CA VAL A 154 -3.37 -10.06 -10.95
C VAL A 154 -2.79 -8.71 -10.56
N THR A 155 -3.64 -7.77 -10.18
CA THR A 155 -3.23 -6.42 -9.80
C THR A 155 -3.92 -6.02 -8.51
N VAL A 156 -3.16 -5.51 -7.54
CA VAL A 156 -3.69 -4.88 -6.33
C VAL A 156 -3.35 -3.40 -6.37
N THR A 157 -4.36 -2.55 -6.21
CA THR A 157 -4.25 -1.10 -6.19
C THR A 157 -4.73 -0.51 -4.88
N TRP A 158 -4.16 0.60 -4.46
CA TRP A 158 -4.54 1.31 -3.25
C TRP A 158 -4.19 2.80 -3.33
N GLN A 159 -4.70 3.59 -2.39
CA GLN A 159 -4.45 5.02 -2.32
C GLN A 159 -3.13 5.31 -1.61
N GLY A 160 -2.19 5.92 -2.33
CA GLY A 160 -0.97 6.48 -1.76
C GLY A 160 -1.24 7.74 -0.92
N LEU A 161 -0.39 7.95 0.08
CA LEU A 161 -0.42 9.10 0.98
C LEU A 161 0.15 10.37 0.34
N MET A 162 0.83 10.25 -0.80
CA MET A 162 1.38 11.35 -1.57
C MET A 162 1.25 11.11 -3.08
N LYS A 163 1.13 12.19 -3.86
CA LYS A 163 1.14 12.10 -5.33
C LYS A 163 2.53 11.66 -5.81
N THR A 164 2.55 10.71 -6.73
CA THR A 164 3.74 10.30 -7.49
C THR A 164 3.37 10.23 -8.97
N THR A 165 4.11 9.46 -9.75
CA THR A 165 3.69 9.09 -11.10
C THR A 165 2.55 8.09 -11.06
N ALA A 166 1.56 8.27 -11.93
CA ALA A 166 0.48 7.32 -12.17
C ALA A 166 1.03 5.98 -12.71
N PRO A 167 0.38 4.84 -12.41
CA PRO A 167 0.73 3.56 -13.02
C PRO A 167 0.67 3.61 -14.56
N SER A 168 1.42 2.74 -15.23
CA SER A 168 1.45 2.67 -16.71
C SER A 168 0.04 2.49 -17.30
N SER A 169 -0.19 3.01 -18.50
CA SER A 169 -1.49 2.92 -19.20
C SER A 169 -1.98 1.49 -19.44
N GLY A 170 -1.09 0.49 -19.49
CA GLY A 170 -1.44 -0.94 -19.56
C GLY A 170 -1.98 -1.52 -18.24
N LEU A 171 -1.99 -0.76 -17.15
CA LEU A 171 -2.49 -1.16 -15.84
C LEU A 171 -3.75 -0.36 -15.48
N SER A 172 -4.88 -0.77 -16.05
CA SER A 172 -6.17 -0.11 -15.93
C SER A 172 -6.88 -0.39 -14.60
N CYS A 173 -6.42 -1.37 -13.80
CA CYS A 173 -7.11 -1.81 -12.58
C CYS A 173 -7.56 -0.64 -11.68
N ALA A 174 -8.87 -0.51 -11.49
CA ALA A 174 -9.51 0.56 -10.72
C ALA A 174 -9.00 1.97 -11.05
N LYS A 175 -8.69 2.24 -12.32
CA LYS A 175 -8.31 3.57 -12.79
C LYS A 175 -9.43 4.58 -12.50
N ASP A 176 -9.04 5.83 -12.23
CA ASP A 176 -9.95 6.96 -11.97
C ASP A 176 -10.78 6.85 -10.66
N THR A 177 -10.49 5.86 -9.81
CA THR A 177 -11.19 5.65 -8.52
C THR A 177 -10.49 6.25 -7.30
N TYR A 178 -9.39 6.98 -7.52
CA TYR A 178 -8.52 7.55 -6.48
C TYR A 178 -8.47 9.09 -6.50
N GLY A 179 -9.40 9.73 -7.22
CA GLY A 179 -9.42 11.17 -7.45
C GLY A 179 -8.36 11.59 -8.48
N ASP A 180 -7.09 11.60 -8.08
CA ASP A 180 -5.94 11.81 -8.98
C ASP A 180 -5.20 10.47 -9.16
N ASP A 181 -4.97 10.06 -10.41
CA ASP A 181 -4.29 8.79 -10.71
C ASP A 181 -2.84 8.78 -10.23
N ALA A 182 -2.23 9.95 -10.00
CA ALA A 182 -0.94 10.11 -9.33
C ALA A 182 -0.92 9.55 -7.90
N GLN A 183 -2.09 9.37 -7.27
CA GLN A 183 -2.23 8.76 -5.95
C GLN A 183 -2.49 7.27 -6.02
N ARG A 184 -2.75 6.68 -7.20
CA ARG A 184 -2.95 5.24 -7.34
C ARG A 184 -1.60 4.53 -7.24
N ARG A 185 -1.46 3.68 -6.23
CA ARG A 185 -0.38 2.71 -6.13
C ARG A 185 -0.85 1.39 -6.74
N ALA A 186 0.07 0.64 -7.32
CA ALA A 186 -0.25 -0.65 -7.90
C ALA A 186 0.92 -1.62 -7.75
N VAL A 187 0.60 -2.88 -7.47
CA VAL A 187 1.50 -4.03 -7.64
C VAL A 187 0.80 -5.05 -8.50
N SER A 188 1.52 -5.62 -9.47
CA SER A 188 0.97 -6.61 -10.38
C SER A 188 1.89 -7.81 -10.51
N ALA A 189 1.29 -8.95 -10.77
CA ALA A 189 1.97 -10.21 -11.07
C ALA A 189 1.31 -10.87 -12.27
N VAL A 190 2.13 -11.43 -13.14
CA VAL A 190 1.69 -12.20 -14.31
C VAL A 190 1.69 -13.68 -13.93
N VAL A 191 0.58 -14.35 -14.22
CA VAL A 191 0.38 -15.78 -13.99
C VAL A 191 0.13 -16.45 -15.34
N GLN A 192 1.07 -17.28 -15.75
CA GLN A 192 0.93 -18.12 -16.94
C GLN A 192 0.56 -19.54 -16.51
N LEU A 193 -0.57 -20.05 -17.01
CA LEU A 193 -1.04 -21.40 -16.71
C LEU A 193 -0.68 -22.33 -17.88
N ALA A 194 -0.08 -23.47 -17.58
CA ALA A 194 0.18 -24.49 -18.59
C ALA A 194 -1.14 -25.12 -19.08
N LYS A 195 -1.26 -25.31 -20.39
CA LYS A 195 -2.36 -26.08 -20.99
C LYS A 195 -2.16 -27.56 -20.67
N LEU A 196 -3.21 -28.20 -20.16
CA LEU A 196 -3.26 -29.64 -19.93
C LEU A 196 -4.03 -30.22 -21.13
N ASP A 197 -3.29 -30.53 -22.19
CA ASP A 197 -3.82 -31.27 -23.35
C ASP A 197 -3.90 -32.77 -23.03
#